data_AF-A0A1G7EHB0-F1
#
_entry.id   AF-A0A1G7EHB0-F1
#
_cell.length_a   1.000
_cell.length_b   1.000
_cell.length_c   1.000
_cell.angle_alpha   90.00
_cell.angle_beta   90.00
_cell.angle_gamma   90.00
#
_symmetry.space_group_name_H-M   'P 1'
#
loop_
_entity.id
_entity.type
_entity.pdbx_description
1 polymer ?
#
loop_
_entity_poly.entity_id
_entity_poly.type
_entity_poly.pdbx_seq_one_letter_code
_entity_poly.pdbx_strand_id
1 'polypeptide(L)'
;MLNNPALLQIIRDGGLVQPLDIFPVYRQEGNVYVATSAYRLYEGYPAEEGDDFEERLDKYLEYVELEGAEHPGFLGELHFQGSTAFEWKYSGTALSEAEVLQVVELLQDNQPTFLRGNDPDTELSLTYDRFNERKYIQLMPDEGRFLVFVNGGFAAEIEMMEEDWEITGGDLPDAALESEILKRIRAQH
;
A
#
# COMPACT_ATOMS: atom_id res chain seq x y z
N MET A 1 -6.22 -2.76 13.89
CA MET A 1 -4.76 -2.88 13.80
C MET A 1 -4.43 -3.61 12.53
N LEU A 2 -3.31 -3.24 11.92
CA LEU A 2 -2.89 -3.74 10.63
C LEU A 2 -2.36 -5.18 10.77
N ASN A 3 -2.83 -6.08 9.90
CA ASN A 3 -2.47 -7.51 9.94
C ASN A 3 -1.59 -7.96 8.77
N ASN A 4 -1.28 -7.07 7.83
CA ASN A 4 -0.45 -7.35 6.65
C ASN A 4 0.58 -6.23 6.43
N PRO A 5 1.64 -6.43 5.63
CA PRO A 5 2.54 -5.34 5.28
C PRO A 5 1.85 -4.24 4.47
N ALA A 6 2.20 -2.97 4.70
CA ALA A 6 1.65 -1.84 3.97
C ALA A 6 2.77 -0.90 3.49
N LEU A 7 2.43 -0.01 2.56
CA LEU A 7 3.30 1.06 2.10
C LEU A 7 2.64 2.41 2.38
N LEU A 8 3.32 3.24 3.17
CA LEU A 8 2.87 4.55 3.62
C LEU A 8 3.70 5.65 2.95
N GLN A 9 3.17 6.86 2.94
CA GLN A 9 3.93 8.06 2.59
C GLN A 9 3.97 8.99 3.78
N ILE A 10 5.17 9.43 4.15
CA ILE A 10 5.36 10.46 5.17
C ILE A 10 6.07 11.67 4.57
N ILE A 11 5.91 12.82 5.22
CA ILE A 11 6.67 14.03 4.91
C ILE A 11 7.84 14.08 5.89
N ARG A 12 9.07 14.01 5.36
CA ARG A 12 10.30 14.15 6.14
C ARG A 12 10.46 15.57 6.67
N ASP A 13 11.29 15.77 7.69
CA ASP A 13 11.55 17.11 8.26
C ASP A 13 12.04 18.14 7.21
N GLY A 14 12.62 17.69 6.10
CA GLY A 14 13.01 18.51 4.94
C GLY A 14 11.90 18.83 3.92
N GLY A 15 10.67 18.39 4.17
CA GLY A 15 9.51 18.56 3.27
C GLY A 15 9.44 17.56 2.11
N LEU A 16 10.38 16.61 2.03
CA LEU A 16 10.36 15.55 1.02
C LEU A 16 9.34 14.48 1.40
N VAL A 17 8.52 14.06 0.42
CA VAL A 17 7.65 12.90 0.57
C VAL A 17 8.49 11.64 0.40
N GLN A 18 8.46 10.75 1.39
CA GLN A 18 9.21 9.49 1.38
C GLN A 18 8.25 8.30 1.52
N PRO A 19 8.33 7.30 0.63
CA PRO A 19 7.65 6.02 0.80
C PRO A 19 8.27 5.23 1.96
N LEU A 20 7.44 4.50 2.68
CA LEU A 20 7.82 3.77 3.90
C LEU A 20 7.09 2.42 3.94
N ASP A 21 7.85 1.33 3.86
CA ASP A 21 7.29 0.00 4.02
C ASP A 21 7.10 -0.31 5.51
N ILE A 22 5.92 -0.81 5.88
CA ILE A 22 5.58 -1.19 7.25
C ILE A 22 5.19 -2.66 7.31
N PHE A 23 5.80 -3.41 8.22
CA PHE A 23 5.54 -4.84 8.40
C PHE A 23 5.04 -5.12 9.82
N PRO A 24 3.88 -5.75 10.01
CA PRO A 24 3.47 -6.24 11.31
C PRO A 24 4.46 -7.27 11.83
N VAL A 25 4.78 -7.18 13.12
CA VAL A 25 5.53 -8.23 13.80
C VAL A 25 4.55 -9.33 14.18
N TYR A 26 4.81 -10.56 13.75
CA TYR A 26 3.97 -11.71 14.07
C TYR A 26 4.53 -12.51 15.24
N ARG A 27 3.64 -13.12 16.02
CA ARG A 27 3.96 -14.10 17.05
C ARG A 27 3.29 -15.43 16.71
N GLN A 28 4.01 -16.53 16.90
CA GLN A 28 3.43 -17.86 16.78
C GLN A 28 2.55 -18.19 17.99
N GLU A 29 1.30 -18.55 17.74
CA GLU A 29 0.34 -19.04 18.72
C GLU A 29 -0.17 -20.42 18.29
N GLY A 30 0.47 -21.47 18.83
CA GLY A 30 0.22 -22.84 18.38
C GLY A 30 0.65 -23.04 16.93
N ASN A 31 -0.33 -23.28 16.04
CA ASN A 31 -0.10 -23.55 14.61
C ASN A 31 -0.39 -22.34 13.71
N VAL A 32 -0.67 -21.17 14.27
CA VAL A 32 -0.96 -19.94 13.51
C VAL A 32 -0.02 -18.83 13.92
N TYR A 33 0.27 -17.93 12.98
CA TYR A 33 0.94 -16.66 13.25
C TYR A 33 -0.11 -15.58 13.41
N VAL A 34 0.00 -14.80 14.48
CA VAL A 34 -0.92 -13.71 14.80
C VAL A 34 -0.13 -12.41 14.84
N ALA A 35 -0.63 -11.38 14.16
CA ALA A 35 -0.03 -10.05 14.20
C ALA A 35 -0.06 -9.52 15.65
N THR A 36 1.07 -8.98 16.08
CA THR A 36 1.19 -8.31 17.37
C THR A 36 0.85 -6.83 17.23
N SER A 37 0.94 -6.09 18.34
CA SER A 37 0.81 -4.63 18.35
C SER A 37 2.10 -3.90 17.95
N ALA A 38 3.04 -4.57 17.28
CA ALA A 38 4.32 -3.98 16.88
C ALA A 38 4.49 -4.02 15.36
N TYR A 39 5.20 -3.02 14.84
CA TYR A 39 5.44 -2.84 13.42
C TYR A 39 6.90 -2.46 13.15
N ARG A 40 7.52 -3.11 12.17
CA ARG A 40 8.84 -2.73 11.67
C ARG A 40 8.68 -1.77 10.50
N LEU A 41 9.47 -0.71 10.52
CA LEU A 41 9.45 0.37 9.55
C LEU A 41 10.71 0.32 8.71
N TYR A 42 10.56 0.45 7.40
CA TYR A 42 11.66 0.41 6.44
C TYR A 42 11.53 1.54 5.42
N GLU A 43 12.65 2.00 4.89
CA GLU A 43 12.63 2.85 3.70
C GLU A 43 11.89 2.10 2.60
N GLY A 44 10.84 2.73 2.07
CA GLY A 44 10.05 2.16 1.01
C GLY A 44 10.91 2.00 -0.23
N TYR A 45 10.88 0.83 -0.86
CA TYR A 45 11.63 0.58 -2.08
C TYR A 45 11.16 1.57 -3.16
N PRO A 46 11.99 2.54 -3.60
CA PRO A 46 11.58 3.49 -4.62
C PRO A 46 11.39 2.72 -5.93
N ALA A 47 10.26 2.93 -6.59
CA ALA A 47 10.14 2.50 -7.98
C ALA A 47 11.09 3.39 -8.80
N GLU A 48 12.31 2.91 -9.08
CA GLU A 48 13.20 3.58 -10.02
C GLU A 48 12.62 3.46 -11.45
N GLU A 49 12.72 4.54 -12.22
CA GLU A 49 12.32 4.54 -13.63
C GLU A 49 13.24 3.64 -14.46
N GLY A 50 12.65 2.70 -15.21
CA GLY A 50 13.36 1.98 -16.28
C GLY A 50 13.84 0.56 -15.96
N ASP A 51 13.61 0.04 -14.75
CA ASP A 51 13.96 -1.35 -14.42
C ASP A 51 12.85 -2.34 -14.83
N ASP A 52 13.26 -3.50 -15.35
CA ASP A 52 12.39 -4.62 -15.70
C ASP A 52 11.61 -5.13 -14.47
N PHE A 53 10.31 -5.39 -14.66
CA PHE A 53 9.40 -5.69 -13.57
C PHE A 53 9.77 -6.97 -12.81
N GLU A 54 10.23 -8.01 -13.52
CA GLU A 54 10.64 -9.27 -12.90
C GLU A 54 11.91 -9.09 -12.05
N GLU A 55 12.92 -8.36 -12.56
CA GLU A 55 14.14 -8.06 -11.82
C GLU A 55 13.85 -7.20 -10.58
N ARG A 56 12.88 -6.28 -10.67
CA ARG A 56 12.40 -5.50 -9.53
C ARG A 56 11.71 -6.36 -8.48
N LEU A 57 10.86 -7.29 -8.91
CA LEU A 57 10.16 -8.17 -8.01
C LEU A 57 11.15 -9.06 -7.26
N ASP A 58 12.14 -9.62 -7.94
CA ASP A 58 13.18 -10.44 -7.32
C ASP A 58 14.02 -9.64 -6.33
N LYS A 59 14.49 -8.43 -6.70
CA LYS A 59 15.20 -7.52 -5.78
C LYS A 59 14.34 -7.13 -4.58
N TYR A 60 13.06 -6.87 -4.79
CA TYR A 60 12.13 -6.56 -3.71
C TYR A 60 11.91 -7.76 -2.79
N LEU A 61 11.79 -8.98 -3.35
CA LEU A 61 11.68 -10.22 -2.58
C LEU A 61 12.94 -10.47 -1.75
N GLU A 62 14.13 -10.31 -2.32
CA GLU A 62 15.41 -10.36 -1.60
C GLU A 62 15.51 -9.26 -0.52
N TYR A 63 15.01 -8.06 -0.81
CA TYR A 63 14.96 -6.94 0.13
C TYR A 63 14.07 -7.29 1.33
N VAL A 64 12.86 -7.81 1.12
CA VAL A 64 11.94 -8.18 2.22
C VAL A 64 12.29 -9.49 2.94
N GLU A 65 13.18 -10.32 2.39
CA GLU A 65 13.68 -11.52 3.08
C GLU A 65 14.57 -11.16 4.30
N LEU A 66 15.17 -9.96 4.32
CA LEU A 66 15.96 -9.48 5.46
C LEU A 66 15.04 -8.90 6.55
N GLU A 67 15.17 -9.38 7.79
CA GLU A 67 14.33 -8.93 8.91
C GLU A 67 15.04 -7.98 9.88
N GLY A 68 14.30 -7.00 10.41
CA GLY A 68 14.76 -6.12 11.48
C GLY A 68 16.01 -5.33 11.13
N ALA A 69 16.95 -5.22 12.08
CA ALA A 69 18.14 -4.38 11.96
C ALA A 69 19.17 -4.88 10.92
N GLU A 70 19.03 -6.10 10.41
CA GLU A 70 19.90 -6.65 9.37
C GLU A 70 19.51 -6.13 7.97
N HIS A 71 18.32 -5.55 7.84
CA HIS A 71 17.84 -4.97 6.61
C HIS A 71 18.39 -3.53 6.42
N PRO A 72 19.02 -3.22 5.28
CA PRO A 72 19.71 -1.95 5.06
C PRO A 72 18.78 -0.73 5.11
N GLY A 73 17.51 -0.88 4.74
CA GLY A 73 16.49 0.16 4.87
C GLY A 73 15.78 0.22 6.22
N PHE A 74 16.21 -0.51 7.26
CA PHE A 74 15.49 -0.52 8.55
C PHE A 74 15.54 0.84 9.25
N LEU A 75 14.37 1.39 9.53
CA LEU A 75 14.22 2.71 10.16
C LEU A 75 14.01 2.57 11.68
N GLY A 76 13.26 1.56 12.10
CA GLY A 76 12.99 1.27 13.50
C GLY A 76 11.75 0.40 13.70
N GLU A 77 11.38 0.19 14.97
CA GLU A 77 10.20 -0.59 15.36
C GLU A 77 9.23 0.26 16.19
N LEU A 78 7.95 0.27 15.82
CA LEU A 78 6.88 0.97 16.51
C LEU A 78 6.03 -0.04 17.29
N HIS A 79 5.92 0.13 18.60
CA HIS A 79 5.13 -0.71 19.48
C HIS A 79 3.95 0.06 20.05
N PHE A 80 2.74 -0.45 19.88
CA PHE A 80 1.55 0.02 20.59
C PHE A 80 1.41 -0.75 21.90
N GLN A 81 1.26 -0.03 23.01
CA GLN A 81 1.09 -0.57 24.35
C GLN A 81 -0.40 -0.48 24.77
N GLY A 82 -0.89 -1.50 25.46
CA GLY A 82 -2.26 -1.52 25.97
C GLY A 82 -3.34 -1.85 24.92
N SER A 83 -4.59 -1.70 25.35
CA SER A 83 -5.78 -1.94 24.51
C SER A 83 -6.22 -0.72 23.70
N THR A 84 -5.54 0.41 23.86
CA THR A 84 -5.85 1.68 23.19
C THR A 84 -4.67 2.16 22.39
N ALA A 85 -4.92 2.69 21.19
CA ALA A 85 -3.87 3.07 20.26
C ALA A 85 -3.01 4.28 20.69
N PHE A 86 -3.39 4.99 21.77
CA PHE A 86 -2.75 6.24 22.23
C PHE A 86 -1.43 6.05 22.98
N GLU A 87 -1.09 4.82 23.37
CA GLU A 87 0.19 4.52 24.02
C GLU A 87 1.07 3.81 23.00
N TRP A 88 2.11 4.48 22.53
CA TRP A 88 3.07 3.91 21.59
C TRP A 88 4.51 4.23 21.99
N LYS A 89 5.43 3.39 21.56
CA LYS A 89 6.86 3.56 21.73
C LYS A 89 7.57 3.23 20.43
N TYR A 90 8.40 4.16 19.98
CA TYR A 90 9.29 3.93 18.87
C TYR A 90 10.69 3.54 19.34
N SER A 91 11.24 2.53 18.68
CA SER A 91 12.58 1.98 18.90
C SER A 91 13.37 2.13 17.61
N GLY A 92 14.00 3.30 17.43
CA GLY A 92 14.80 3.63 16.25
C GLY A 92 15.32 5.07 16.34
N THR A 93 16.25 5.44 15.46
CA THR A 93 16.82 6.81 15.41
C THR A 93 16.72 7.45 14.03
N ALA A 94 16.17 6.74 13.03
CA ALA A 94 16.11 7.21 11.65
C ALA A 94 14.90 8.13 11.36
N LEU A 95 13.88 8.08 12.23
CA LEU A 95 12.68 8.92 12.15
C LEU A 95 12.65 9.91 13.32
N SER A 96 12.26 11.15 13.03
CA SER A 96 11.94 12.16 14.04
C SER A 96 10.60 11.84 14.72
N GLU A 97 10.34 12.46 15.88
CA GLU A 97 9.07 12.26 16.58
C GLU A 97 7.85 12.68 15.72
N ALA A 98 7.98 13.75 14.95
CA ALA A 98 6.93 14.23 14.06
C ALA A 98 6.69 13.26 12.88
N GLU A 99 7.74 12.63 12.36
CA GLU A 99 7.65 11.61 11.31
C GLU A 99 6.99 10.33 11.84
N VAL A 100 7.35 9.90 13.06
CA VAL A 100 6.70 8.75 13.71
C VAL A 100 5.23 9.03 14.00
N LEU A 101 4.88 10.26 14.41
CA LEU A 101 3.50 10.62 14.67
C LEU A 101 2.62 10.51 13.41
N GLN A 102 3.13 10.91 12.24
CA GLN A 102 2.43 10.71 10.96
C GLN A 102 2.14 9.22 10.71
N VAL A 103 3.10 8.33 10.96
CA VAL A 103 2.91 6.87 10.83
C VAL A 103 1.84 6.37 11.80
N VAL A 104 1.89 6.83 13.06
CA VAL A 104 0.89 6.47 14.07
C VAL A 104 -0.51 6.91 13.66
N GLU A 105 -0.65 8.15 13.19
CA GLU A 105 -1.92 8.70 12.71
C GLU A 105 -2.45 7.87 11.53
N LEU A 106 -1.64 7.59 10.52
CA LEU A 106 -2.03 6.78 9.36
C LEU A 106 -2.50 5.37 9.76
N LEU A 107 -1.83 4.73 10.72
CA LEU A 107 -2.22 3.40 11.22
C LEU A 107 -3.48 3.44 12.09
N GLN A 108 -3.76 4.56 12.76
CA GLN A 108 -4.94 4.72 13.62
C GLN A 108 -6.19 5.12 12.84
N ASP A 109 -6.03 5.97 11.82
CA ASP A 109 -7.15 6.51 11.05
C ASP A 109 -7.81 5.48 10.14
N ASN A 110 -7.18 4.30 9.95
CA ASN A 110 -7.66 3.20 9.08
C ASN A 110 -8.08 3.66 7.67
N GLN A 111 -7.52 4.77 7.17
CA GLN A 111 -7.87 5.27 5.85
C GLN A 111 -7.12 4.47 4.78
N PRO A 112 -7.81 3.97 3.75
CA PRO A 112 -7.14 3.31 2.62
C PRO A 112 -6.16 4.30 1.97
N THR A 113 -4.89 3.91 1.91
CA THR A 113 -3.83 4.74 1.30
C THR A 113 -3.65 4.31 -0.15
N PHE A 114 -3.91 5.23 -1.08
CA PHE A 114 -3.83 4.97 -2.52
C PHE A 114 -2.47 5.39 -3.07
N LEU A 115 -1.65 4.44 -3.49
CA LEU A 115 -0.34 4.72 -4.08
C LEU A 115 -0.43 4.80 -5.61
N ARG A 116 0.29 5.76 -6.21
CA ARG A 116 0.35 5.93 -7.67
C ARG A 116 1.53 5.14 -8.24
N GLY A 117 1.30 4.38 -9.31
CA GLY A 117 2.36 3.98 -10.25
C GLY A 117 2.79 5.16 -11.13
N ASN A 118 4.07 5.22 -11.50
CA ASN A 118 4.71 6.36 -12.18
C ASN A 118 4.96 6.14 -13.69
N ASP A 119 4.38 5.13 -14.32
CA ASP A 119 4.72 4.78 -15.70
C ASP A 119 3.81 5.51 -16.72
N PRO A 120 4.36 6.17 -17.76
CA PRO A 120 3.61 6.93 -18.76
C PRO A 120 2.86 6.08 -19.80
N ASP A 121 3.23 4.80 -19.97
CA ASP A 121 2.58 3.86 -20.90
C ASP A 121 1.83 2.73 -20.17
N THR A 122 1.89 2.70 -18.84
CA THR A 122 1.14 1.75 -18.00
C THR A 122 -0.05 2.44 -17.36
N GLU A 123 -1.26 2.18 -17.86
CA GLU A 123 -2.49 2.64 -17.23
C GLU A 123 -2.73 1.91 -15.90
N LEU A 124 -2.17 2.53 -14.86
CA LEU A 124 -2.45 2.34 -13.44
C LEU A 124 -1.93 1.03 -12.82
N SER A 125 -1.21 1.17 -11.71
CA SER A 125 -0.95 0.12 -10.73
C SER A 125 -1.24 0.73 -9.37
N LEU A 126 -2.34 0.33 -8.75
CA LEU A 126 -2.76 0.80 -7.43
C LEU A 126 -2.42 -0.27 -6.39
N THR A 127 -2.21 0.16 -5.14
CA THR A 127 -2.21 -0.73 -3.95
C THR A 127 -3.46 -0.39 -3.15
N TYR A 128 -4.29 -1.40 -2.84
CA TYR A 128 -5.60 -1.23 -2.22
C TYR A 128 -5.85 -2.29 -1.14
N ASP A 129 -6.12 -1.87 0.11
CA ASP A 129 -7.35 -2.23 0.86
C ASP A 129 -7.36 -1.70 2.33
N ARG A 130 -8.46 -2.02 3.04
CA ARG A 130 -8.76 -1.79 4.47
C ARG A 130 -7.98 -2.68 5.46
N PHE A 131 -7.33 -3.72 4.97
CA PHE A 131 -6.52 -4.71 5.70
C PHE A 131 -5.01 -4.62 5.37
N ASN A 132 -4.65 -3.59 4.58
CA ASN A 132 -3.47 -3.43 3.75
C ASN A 132 -2.94 -4.73 3.10
N GLU A 133 -3.79 -5.56 2.49
CA GLU A 133 -3.30 -6.50 1.49
C GLU A 133 -2.86 -5.74 0.24
N ARG A 134 -1.64 -6.00 -0.24
CA ARG A 134 -1.17 -5.38 -1.47
C ARG A 134 -1.87 -6.01 -2.67
N LYS A 135 -2.91 -5.34 -3.16
CA LYS A 135 -3.58 -5.70 -4.41
C LYS A 135 -3.10 -4.80 -5.54
N TYR A 136 -2.55 -5.37 -6.60
CA TYR A 136 -2.08 -4.68 -7.81
C TYR A 136 -3.24 -4.47 -8.76
N ILE A 137 -3.59 -3.22 -9.06
CA ILE A 137 -4.78 -2.92 -9.89
C ILE A 137 -4.37 -2.26 -11.19
N GLN A 138 -4.69 -2.91 -12.30
CA GLN A 138 -4.42 -2.42 -13.66
C GLN A 138 -5.73 -2.05 -14.35
N LEU A 139 -5.78 -0.88 -14.97
CA LEU A 139 -6.89 -0.44 -15.81
C LEU A 139 -6.42 -0.46 -17.27
N MET A 140 -7.09 -1.20 -18.14
CA MET A 140 -6.74 -1.29 -19.54
C MET A 140 -7.89 -0.75 -20.40
N PRO A 141 -7.73 0.36 -21.12
CA PRO A 141 -8.73 0.85 -22.05
C PRO A 141 -8.86 -0.12 -23.22
N ASP A 142 -10.10 -0.36 -23.62
CA ASP A 142 -10.46 -1.25 -24.72
C ASP A 142 -11.70 -0.66 -25.39
N GLU A 143 -11.64 -0.25 -26.65
CA GLU A 143 -12.81 0.14 -27.48
C GLU A 143 -13.94 0.98 -26.79
N GLY A 144 -13.60 1.96 -25.93
CA GLY A 144 -14.59 2.82 -25.25
C GLY A 144 -15.04 2.32 -23.87
N ARG A 145 -14.37 1.30 -23.34
CA ARG A 145 -14.51 0.75 -21.99
C ARG A 145 -13.15 0.59 -21.32
N PHE A 146 -13.17 0.24 -20.04
CA PHE A 146 -11.99 -0.10 -19.24
C PHE A 146 -12.12 -1.49 -18.67
N LEU A 147 -11.10 -2.31 -18.84
CA LEU A 147 -10.94 -3.59 -18.18
C LEU A 147 -10.13 -3.41 -16.90
N VAL A 148 -10.68 -3.85 -15.77
CA VAL A 148 -10.05 -3.80 -14.46
C VAL A 148 -9.44 -5.16 -14.15
N PHE A 149 -8.14 -5.19 -13.87
CA PHE A 149 -7.45 -6.37 -13.37
C PHE A 149 -6.98 -6.15 -11.94
N VAL A 150 -7.17 -7.14 -11.08
CA VAL A 150 -6.68 -7.14 -9.70
C VAL A 150 -5.75 -8.34 -9.53
N ASN A 151 -4.51 -8.09 -9.13
CA ASN A 151 -3.42 -9.07 -9.05
C ASN A 151 -3.22 -9.85 -10.36
N GLY A 152 -3.35 -9.17 -11.50
CA GLY A 152 -3.21 -9.75 -12.84
C GLY A 152 -4.42 -10.59 -13.30
N GLY A 153 -5.44 -10.78 -12.46
CA GLY A 153 -6.70 -11.44 -12.85
C GLY A 153 -7.76 -10.43 -13.25
N PHE A 154 -8.53 -10.74 -14.30
CA PHE A 154 -9.70 -9.92 -14.67
C PHE A 154 -10.69 -9.84 -13.49
N ALA A 155 -11.10 -8.62 -13.16
CA ALA A 155 -11.99 -8.34 -12.04
C ALA A 155 -13.31 -7.70 -12.50
N ALA A 156 -13.25 -6.69 -13.37
CA ALA A 156 -14.43 -5.96 -13.81
C ALA A 156 -14.26 -5.29 -15.19
N GLU A 157 -15.38 -4.93 -15.80
CA GLU A 157 -15.55 -4.11 -16.99
C GLU A 157 -16.26 -2.82 -16.59
N ILE A 158 -15.74 -1.67 -17.01
CA ILE A 158 -16.33 -0.35 -16.76
C ILE A 158 -16.59 0.33 -18.10
N GLU A 159 -17.83 0.74 -18.33
CA GLU A 159 -18.28 1.37 -19.57
C GLU A 159 -18.89 2.74 -19.28
N MET A 160 -18.74 3.67 -20.23
CA MET A 160 -19.48 4.93 -20.19
C MET A 160 -20.93 4.64 -20.59
N MET A 161 -21.84 4.81 -19.63
CA MET A 161 -23.28 4.74 -19.86
C MET A 161 -23.80 6.13 -20.25
N GLU A 162 -25.12 6.36 -20.18
CA GLU A 162 -25.73 7.61 -20.69
C GLU A 162 -25.18 8.89 -20.00
N GLU A 163 -24.84 8.82 -18.71
CA GLU A 163 -24.41 9.99 -17.92
C GLU A 163 -23.15 9.75 -17.07
N ASP A 164 -22.73 8.50 -16.86
CA ASP A 164 -21.61 8.17 -15.97
C ASP A 164 -20.91 6.86 -16.35
N TRP A 165 -19.69 6.69 -15.82
CA TRP A 165 -18.96 5.44 -15.89
C TRP A 165 -19.51 4.46 -14.86
N GLU A 166 -19.88 3.25 -15.31
CA GLU A 166 -20.48 2.22 -14.48
C GLU A 166 -19.83 0.86 -14.74
N ILE A 167 -19.83 -0.03 -13.73
CA ILE A 167 -19.40 -1.42 -13.89
C ILE A 167 -20.47 -2.16 -14.70
N THR A 168 -20.13 -2.67 -15.88
CA THR A 168 -21.04 -3.43 -16.76
C THR A 168 -20.72 -4.93 -16.81
N GLY A 169 -19.56 -5.34 -16.30
CA GLY A 169 -19.17 -6.76 -16.18
C GLY A 169 -18.24 -7.02 -15.00
N GLY A 170 -18.25 -8.25 -14.48
CA GLY A 170 -17.47 -8.63 -13.30
C GLY A 170 -18.00 -8.04 -11.98
N ASP A 171 -17.16 -7.99 -10.95
CA ASP A 171 -17.51 -7.46 -9.62
C ASP A 171 -16.28 -6.92 -8.89
N LEU A 172 -16.44 -5.75 -8.26
CA LEU A 172 -15.47 -5.16 -7.34
C LEU A 172 -16.11 -5.13 -5.95
N PRO A 173 -15.82 -6.12 -5.08
CA PRO A 173 -16.53 -6.28 -3.81
C PRO A 173 -16.27 -5.15 -2.80
N ASP A 174 -15.41 -4.20 -3.13
CA ASP A 174 -15.04 -3.10 -2.26
C ASP A 174 -15.44 -1.74 -2.86
N ALA A 175 -16.45 -1.12 -2.25
CA ALA A 175 -17.01 0.16 -2.68
C ALA A 175 -16.01 1.33 -2.64
N ALA A 176 -15.00 1.30 -1.75
CA ALA A 176 -13.99 2.35 -1.71
C ALA A 176 -13.01 2.22 -2.89
N LEU A 177 -12.70 0.98 -3.29
CA LEU A 177 -11.90 0.71 -4.47
C LEU A 177 -12.63 1.14 -5.74
N GLU A 178 -13.89 0.70 -5.87
CA GLU A 178 -14.74 1.06 -6.99
C GLU A 178 -14.83 2.58 -7.17
N SER A 179 -15.14 3.31 -6.08
CA SER A 179 -15.26 4.77 -6.11
C SER A 179 -13.97 5.47 -6.57
N GLU A 180 -12.80 5.00 -6.11
CA GLU A 180 -11.53 5.60 -6.53
C GLU A 180 -11.16 5.24 -7.99
N ILE A 181 -11.47 4.02 -8.45
CA ILE A 181 -11.31 3.64 -9.87
C ILE A 181 -12.16 4.56 -10.76
N LEU A 182 -13.46 4.69 -10.45
CA LEU A 182 -14.39 5.52 -11.23
C LEU A 182 -13.97 6.99 -11.23
N LYS A 183 -13.58 7.53 -10.07
CA LYS A 183 -13.07 8.90 -9.95
C LYS A 183 -11.84 9.14 -10.84
N ARG A 184 -10.96 8.13 -11.00
CA ARG A 184 -9.78 8.22 -11.87
C ARG A 184 -10.13 8.21 -13.34
N ILE A 185 -11.02 7.31 -13.74
CA ILE A 185 -11.52 7.26 -15.12
C ILE A 185 -12.14 8.62 -15.50
N ARG A 186 -12.96 9.19 -14.61
CA ARG A 186 -13.54 10.55 -14.77
C ARG A 186 -12.52 11.68 -14.77
N ALA A 187 -11.32 11.50 -14.23
CA ALA A 187 -10.29 12.55 -14.23
C ALA A 187 -9.46 12.56 -15.52
N GLN A 188 -9.53 11.48 -16.30
CA GLN A 188 -8.83 11.32 -17.58
C GLN A 188 -9.71 11.71 -18.79
N HIS A 189 -11.00 11.96 -18.58
CA HIS A 189 -12.01 12.30 -19.60
C HIS A 189 -12.84 13.52 -19.20
#